data_AF-A0A650CP99-F1
#
_entry.id   AF-A0A650CP99-F1
#
_cell.length_a   1.000
_cell.length_b   1.000
_cell.length_c   1.000
_cell.angle_alpha   90.00
_cell.angle_beta   90.00
_cell.angle_gamma   90.00
#
_symmetry.space_group_name_H-M   'P 1'
#
loop_
_entity.id
_entity.type
_entity.pdbx_description
1 polymer ?
#
loop_
_entity_poly.entity_id
_entity_poly.type
_entity_poly.pdbx_seq_one_letter_code
_entity_poly.pdbx_strand_id
1 'polypeptide(L)'
;MVELKNDERIFRFVMKFIELREKLGDNLIKVTLEENKNEIVVYVRDKVDFTIDSVKFKSIKEELKEKLTQINGVRKVIFEENKVKVFVDKIYPELFETVSVTVYEIGKEFGEEIEWEIEEIT
;
A
#
# COMPACT_ATOMS: atom_id res chain seq x y z
N MET A 1 14.39 25.52 -12.36
CA MET A 1 15.47 25.12 -11.45
C MET A 1 14.85 25.01 -10.08
N VAL A 2 14.68 23.79 -9.55
CA VAL A 2 14.07 23.59 -8.23
C VAL A 2 15.17 23.83 -7.20
N GLU A 3 15.15 24.99 -6.55
CA GLU A 3 16.00 25.23 -5.38
C GLU A 3 15.49 24.36 -4.23
N LEU A 4 16.23 23.31 -3.90
CA LEU A 4 16.06 22.58 -2.65
C LEU A 4 16.42 23.54 -1.52
N LYS A 5 15.42 24.24 -0.97
CA LYS A 5 15.60 25.00 0.26
C LYS A 5 16.08 24.03 1.34
N ASN A 6 17.12 24.44 2.06
CA ASN A 6 17.73 23.67 3.13
C ASN A 6 16.77 23.64 4.34
N ASP A 7 15.71 22.84 4.23
CA ASP A 7 14.75 22.55 5.30
C ASP A 7 15.26 21.29 6.02
N GLU A 8 15.57 21.43 7.31
CA GLU A 8 16.09 20.34 8.15
C GLU A 8 15.21 19.08 8.08
N ARG A 9 13.91 19.24 7.82
CA ARG A 9 12.97 18.13 7.65
C ARG A 9 13.25 17.31 6.39
N ILE A 10 13.56 17.97 5.26
CA ILE A 10 13.91 17.29 4.01
C ILE A 10 15.22 16.52 4.19
N PHE A 11 16.21 17.12 4.86
CA PHE A 11 17.47 16.44 5.15
C PHE A 11 17.26 15.18 6.02
N ARG A 12 16.48 15.29 7.11
CA ARG A 12 16.14 14.14 7.96
C ARG A 12 15.40 13.05 7.18
N PHE A 13 14.46 13.43 6.31
CA PHE A 13 13.74 12.49 5.44
C PHE A 13 14.69 11.75 4.49
N VAL A 14 15.59 12.46 3.80
CA VAL A 14 16.56 11.87 2.88
C VAL A 14 17.51 10.92 3.62
N MET A 15 18.05 11.31 4.78
CA MET A 15 18.90 10.43 5.59
C MET A 15 18.16 9.17 6.03
N LYS A 16 16.88 9.30 6.41
CA LYS A 16 16.05 8.16 6.79
C LYS A 16 15.77 7.23 5.63
N PHE A 17 15.53 7.78 4.45
CA PHE A 17 15.36 7.01 3.21
C PHE A 17 16.61 6.17 2.89
N ILE A 18 17.81 6.75 3.01
CA ILE A 18 19.07 6.03 2.76
C ILE A 18 19.22 4.87 3.76
N GLU A 19 19.00 5.12 5.06
CA GLU A 19 19.04 4.09 6.11
C GLU A 19 18.08 2.93 5.79
N LEU A 20 16.86 3.25 5.37
CA LEU A 20 15.83 2.26 5.01
C LEU A 20 16.23 1.47 3.77
N ARG A 21 16.77 2.13 2.74
CA ARG A 21 17.22 1.46 1.50
C ARG A 21 18.36 0.48 1.77
N GLU A 22 19.30 0.83 2.65
CA GLU A 22 20.39 -0.07 3.04
C GLU A 22 19.88 -1.31 3.79
N LYS A 23 18.89 -1.15 4.66
CA LYS A 23 18.33 -2.26 5.45
C LYS A 23 17.39 -3.16 4.66
N LEU A 24 16.56 -2.58 3.78
CA LEU A 24 15.48 -3.28 3.10
C LEU A 24 15.86 -3.75 1.70
N GLY A 25 16.85 -3.11 1.07
CA GLY A 25 17.24 -3.41 -0.31
C GLY A 25 16.05 -3.38 -1.26
N ASP A 26 15.83 -4.48 -1.97
CA ASP A 26 14.74 -4.63 -2.95
C ASP A 26 13.36 -4.88 -2.33
N ASN A 27 13.31 -5.15 -1.01
CA ASN A 27 12.05 -5.20 -0.28
C ASN A 27 11.42 -3.79 -0.15
N LEU A 28 12.22 -2.72 -0.23
CA LEU A 28 11.71 -1.35 -0.22
C LEU A 28 11.11 -0.97 -1.57
N ILE A 29 9.85 -0.57 -1.58
CA ILE A 29 9.15 -0.13 -2.79
C ILE A 29 9.02 1.39 -2.83
N LYS A 30 8.47 1.98 -1.77
CA LYS A 30 8.13 3.41 -1.74
C LYS A 30 8.23 3.96 -0.32
N VAL A 31 8.65 5.21 -0.21
CA VAL A 31 8.64 5.98 1.05
C VAL A 31 7.82 7.23 0.84
N THR A 32 6.85 7.48 1.72
CA THR A 32 6.01 8.67 1.72
C THR A 32 6.04 9.36 3.08
N LEU A 33 5.73 10.66 3.07
CA LEU A 33 5.52 11.44 4.29
C LEU A 33 4.03 11.75 4.40
N GLU A 34 3.36 11.28 5.45
CA GLU A 34 2.02 11.76 5.79
C GLU A 34 2.14 13.11 6.51
N GLU A 35 2.00 14.21 5.76
CA GLU A 35 2.20 15.59 6.27
C GLU A 35 1.33 15.89 7.50
N ASN A 36 0.11 15.36 7.56
CA ASN A 36 -0.83 15.61 8.66
C ASN A 36 -0.45 14.91 9.97
N LYS A 37 0.33 13.82 9.92
CA LYS A 37 0.76 13.05 11.10
C LYS A 37 2.25 13.15 11.37
N ASN A 38 3.00 13.78 10.46
CA ASN A 38 4.46 13.80 10.48
C ASN A 38 5.07 12.39 10.61
N GLU A 39 4.43 11.41 9.97
CA GLU A 39 4.79 10.00 10.01
C GLU A 39 5.34 9.58 8.64
N ILE A 40 6.44 8.84 8.64
CA ILE A 40 7.01 8.27 7.41
C ILE A 40 6.33 6.92 7.18
N VAL A 41 5.65 6.75 6.04
CA VAL A 41 5.06 5.47 5.65
C VAL A 41 5.97 4.81 4.63
N VAL A 42 6.35 3.56 4.91
CA VAL A 42 7.27 2.78 4.09
C VAL A 42 6.55 1.56 3.56
N TYR A 43 6.43 1.51 2.24
CA TYR A 43 5.83 0.40 1.53
C TYR A 43 6.88 -0.65 1.21
N VAL A 44 6.61 -1.87 1.65
CA VAL A 44 7.47 -3.04 1.48
C VAL A 44 6.75 -4.16 0.73
N ARG A 45 7.51 -5.01 0.02
CA ARG A 45 6.95 -6.19 -0.66
C ARG A 45 6.48 -7.22 0.37
N ASP A 46 7.39 -7.55 1.26
CA ASP A 46 7.21 -8.51 2.34
C ASP A 46 7.18 -7.82 3.69
N LYS A 47 6.42 -8.43 4.61
CA LYS A 47 6.32 -7.97 5.99
C LYS A 47 7.72 -7.91 6.63
N VAL A 48 7.95 -6.85 7.38
CA VAL A 48 9.17 -6.63 8.15
C VAL A 48 8.91 -6.78 9.63
N ASP A 49 9.83 -7.45 10.33
CA ASP A 49 9.69 -7.79 11.76
C ASP A 49 10.51 -6.87 12.69
N PHE A 50 10.81 -5.65 12.24
CA PHE A 50 11.52 -4.65 13.05
C PHE A 50 10.76 -3.32 13.07
N THR A 51 11.02 -2.52 14.11
CA THR A 51 10.43 -1.20 14.30
C THR A 51 11.49 -0.12 14.17
N ILE A 52 11.13 1.01 13.55
CA ILE A 52 11.94 2.21 13.51
C ILE A 52 11.06 3.38 13.96
N ASP A 53 11.59 4.23 14.85
CA ASP A 53 10.84 5.38 15.36
C ASP A 53 10.33 6.28 14.23
N SER A 54 9.06 6.68 14.35
CA SER A 54 8.35 7.54 13.39
C SER A 54 8.23 6.95 11.98
N VAL A 55 8.43 5.64 11.83
CA VAL A 55 8.25 4.90 10.57
C VAL A 55 7.17 3.85 10.73
N LYS A 56 6.16 3.93 9.86
CA LYS A 56 5.12 2.92 9.71
C LYS A 56 5.42 2.06 8.49
N PHE A 57 5.66 0.78 8.71
CA PHE A 57 5.78 -0.19 7.63
C PHE A 57 4.40 -0.67 7.21
N LYS A 58 4.19 -0.76 5.91
CA LYS A 58 2.95 -1.29 5.33
C LYS A 58 3.29 -2.17 4.13
N SER A 59 2.78 -3.38 4.13
CA SER A 59 2.89 -4.26 2.97
C SER A 59 1.87 -3.87 1.88
N ILE A 60 2.13 -4.27 0.64
CA ILE A 60 1.18 -4.11 -0.48
C ILE A 60 -0.16 -4.76 -0.11
N LYS A 61 -0.12 -5.95 0.52
CA LYS A 61 -1.31 -6.69 0.94
C LYS A 61 -2.15 -5.89 1.94
N GLU A 62 -1.51 -5.21 2.89
CA GLU A 62 -2.21 -4.35 3.86
C GLU A 62 -2.82 -3.12 3.20
N GLU A 63 -2.09 -2.44 2.30
CA GLU A 63 -2.62 -1.30 1.55
C GLU A 63 -3.83 -1.69 0.70
N LEU A 64 -3.71 -2.77 -0.07
CA LEU A 64 -4.79 -3.26 -0.92
C LEU A 64 -6.01 -3.66 -0.10
N LYS A 65 -5.79 -4.35 1.03
CA LYS A 65 -6.87 -4.72 1.95
C LYS A 65 -7.62 -3.49 2.44
N GLU A 66 -6.90 -2.49 2.94
CA GLU A 66 -7.51 -1.27 3.46
C GLU A 66 -8.34 -0.57 2.39
N LYS A 67 -7.80 -0.37 1.18
CA LYS A 67 -8.53 0.28 0.09
C LYS A 67 -9.77 -0.49 -0.33
N LEU A 68 -9.66 -1.81 -0.51
CA LEU A 68 -10.80 -2.64 -0.91
C LEU A 68 -11.90 -2.66 0.15
N THR A 69 -11.55 -2.67 1.44
CA THR A 69 -12.56 -2.63 2.53
C THR A 69 -13.29 -1.30 2.64
N GLN A 70 -12.78 -0.22 2.03
CA GLN A 70 -13.45 1.08 1.98
C GLN A 70 -14.47 1.17 0.83
N ILE A 71 -14.45 0.23 -0.12
CA ILE A 71 -15.39 0.20 -1.24
C ILE A 71 -16.77 -0.21 -0.72
N ASN A 72 -17.78 0.62 -0.99
CA ASN A 72 -19.15 0.33 -0.60
C ASN A 72 -19.63 -0.99 -1.25
N GLY A 73 -20.20 -1.89 -0.46
CA GLY A 73 -20.63 -3.22 -0.91
C GLY A 73 -19.61 -4.33 -0.64
N VAL A 74 -18.34 -4.00 -0.35
CA VAL A 74 -17.34 -4.99 0.09
C VAL A 74 -17.56 -5.32 1.57
N ARG A 75 -17.70 -6.61 1.86
CA ARG A 75 -17.89 -7.15 3.21
C ARG A 75 -16.62 -7.72 3.81
N LYS A 76 -15.83 -8.40 3.00
CA LYS A 76 -14.61 -9.09 3.45
C LYS A 76 -13.59 -9.14 2.33
N VAL A 77 -12.32 -9.06 2.70
CA VAL A 77 -11.20 -9.25 1.78
C VAL A 77 -10.24 -10.27 2.39
N ILE A 78 -9.93 -11.31 1.62
CA ILE A 78 -9.00 -12.39 2.00
C ILE A 78 -7.85 -12.41 0.99
N PHE A 79 -6.64 -12.64 1.51
CA PHE A 79 -5.43 -12.82 0.69
C PHE A 79 -5.00 -14.27 0.77
N GLU A 80 -4.89 -14.93 -0.37
CA GLU A 80 -4.38 -16.29 -0.52
C GLU A 80 -3.15 -16.24 -1.41
N GLU A 81 -1.95 -16.37 -0.84
CA GLU A 81 -0.64 -16.29 -1.52
C GLU A 81 -0.50 -15.09 -2.48
N ASN A 82 -0.96 -15.20 -3.72
CA ASN A 82 -0.93 -14.18 -4.77
C ASN A 82 -2.31 -13.74 -5.30
N LYS A 83 -3.40 -14.21 -4.68
CA LYS A 83 -4.78 -13.93 -5.07
C LYS A 83 -5.55 -13.19 -3.98
N VAL A 84 -6.31 -12.19 -4.37
CA VAL A 84 -7.21 -11.43 -3.50
C VAL A 84 -8.66 -11.82 -3.75
N LYS A 85 -9.32 -12.35 -2.73
CA LYS A 85 -10.76 -12.65 -2.77
C LYS A 85 -11.54 -11.54 -2.09
N VAL A 86 -12.45 -10.93 -2.85
CA VAL A 86 -13.30 -9.83 -2.39
C VAL A 86 -14.73 -10.35 -2.27
N PHE A 87 -15.26 -10.36 -1.06
CA PHE A 87 -16.60 -10.84 -0.78
C PHE A 87 -17.58 -9.68 -0.68
N VAL A 88 -18.69 -9.77 -1.40
CA VAL A 88 -19.67 -8.68 -1.55
C VAL A 88 -21.10 -9.18 -1.33
N ASP A 89 -22.02 -8.29 -0.97
CA ASP A 89 -23.45 -8.67 -0.83
C ASP A 89 -24.12 -8.96 -2.17
N LYS A 90 -23.71 -8.22 -3.21
CA LYS A 90 -24.27 -8.32 -4.55
C LYS A 90 -23.27 -7.82 -5.57
N ILE A 91 -23.10 -8.57 -6.65
CA ILE A 91 -22.26 -8.14 -7.78
C ILE A 91 -23.08 -7.23 -8.71
N TYR A 92 -22.55 -6.03 -8.97
CA TYR A 92 -23.06 -5.10 -9.97
C TYR A 92 -21.90 -4.42 -10.72
N PRO A 93 -22.10 -3.93 -11.96
CA PRO A 93 -21.01 -3.47 -12.83
C PRO A 93 -20.09 -2.44 -12.20
N GLU A 94 -20.65 -1.44 -11.51
CA GLU A 94 -19.88 -0.35 -10.90
C GLU A 94 -19.00 -0.84 -9.73
N LEU A 95 -19.47 -1.82 -8.96
CA LEU A 95 -18.67 -2.44 -7.90
C LEU A 95 -17.50 -3.23 -8.49
N PHE A 96 -17.78 -4.03 -9.51
CA PHE A 96 -16.76 -4.81 -10.20
C PHE A 96 -15.68 -3.89 -10.79
N GLU A 97 -16.08 -2.82 -11.47
CA GLU A 97 -15.16 -1.81 -12.00
C GLU A 97 -14.32 -1.17 -10.88
N THR A 98 -14.95 -0.74 -9.79
CA THR A 98 -14.24 -0.08 -8.68
C THR A 98 -13.18 -1.00 -8.06
N VAL A 99 -13.51 -2.28 -7.85
CA VAL A 99 -12.56 -3.28 -7.33
C VAL A 99 -11.45 -3.53 -8.33
N SER A 100 -11.78 -3.76 -9.61
CA SER A 100 -10.81 -4.00 -10.68
C SER A 100 -9.80 -2.85 -10.81
N VAL A 101 -10.28 -1.61 -10.83
CA VAL A 101 -9.43 -0.41 -10.93
C VAL A 101 -8.54 -0.31 -9.70
N THR A 102 -9.09 -0.53 -8.50
CA THR A 102 -8.31 -0.46 -7.25
C THR A 102 -7.18 -1.48 -7.24
N VAL A 103 -7.44 -2.74 -7.62
CA VAL A 103 -6.41 -3.79 -7.70
C VAL A 103 -5.36 -3.43 -8.74
N TYR A 104 -5.78 -2.96 -9.92
CA TYR A 104 -4.87 -2.57 -11.00
C TYR A 104 -3.97 -1.39 -10.64
N GLU A 105 -4.53 -0.33 -10.04
CA GLU A 105 -3.76 0.85 -9.65
C GLU A 105 -2.70 0.52 -8.60
N ILE A 106 -3.07 -0.28 -7.60
CA ILE A 106 -2.14 -0.75 -6.58
C ILE A 106 -1.07 -1.65 -7.21
N GLY A 107 -1.46 -2.67 -7.98
CA GLY A 107 -0.50 -3.54 -8.67
C GLY A 107 0.49 -2.75 -9.53
N LYS A 108 -0.01 -1.77 -10.31
CA LYS A 108 0.83 -0.88 -11.11
C LYS A 108 1.75 -0.01 -10.25
N GLU A 109 1.26 0.56 -9.16
CA GLU A 109 2.04 1.41 -8.25
C GLU A 109 3.22 0.64 -7.62
N PHE A 110 3.00 -0.64 -7.30
CA PHE A 110 4.01 -1.48 -6.64
C PHE A 110 4.79 -2.39 -7.60
N GLY A 111 4.45 -2.38 -8.89
CA GLY A 111 5.10 -3.21 -9.91
C GLY A 111 4.82 -4.70 -9.73
N GLU A 112 3.61 -5.06 -9.28
CA GLU A 112 3.16 -6.42 -9.05
C GLU A 112 1.87 -6.73 -9.80
N GLU A 113 1.79 -7.92 -10.37
CA GLU A 113 0.55 -8.45 -10.93
C GLU A 113 -0.21 -9.19 -9.83
N ILE A 114 -1.42 -8.73 -9.52
CA ILE A 114 -2.23 -9.24 -8.42
C ILE A 114 -3.45 -9.94 -9.01
N GLU A 115 -3.54 -11.25 -8.83
CA GLU A 115 -4.75 -11.98 -9.18
C GLU A 115 -5.89 -11.63 -8.22
N TRP A 116 -7.12 -11.57 -8.70
CA TRP A 116 -8.26 -11.24 -7.86
C TRP A 116 -9.55 -11.91 -8.33
N GLU A 117 -10.49 -12.07 -7.40
CA GLU A 117 -11.85 -12.49 -7.69
C GLU A 117 -12.86 -11.83 -6.76
N ILE A 118 -14.11 -11.73 -7.24
CA ILE A 118 -15.26 -11.31 -6.43
C ILE A 118 -16.19 -12.50 -6.21
N GLU A 119 -16.59 -12.72 -4.96
CA GLU A 119 -17.59 -13.70 -4.57
C GLU A 119 -18.78 -13.03 -3.89
N GLU A 120 -19.99 -13.39 -4.32
CA GLU A 120 -21.22 -12.97 -3.67
C GLU A 120 -21.50 -13.88 -2.46
N ILE A 121 -21.64 -13.29 -1.26
CA ILE A 121 -21.98 -14.06 -0.06
C ILE A 121 -23.49 -14.16 0.05
N THR A 122 -24.02 -15.39 -0.02
CA THR A 122 -25.46 -15.68 0.11
C THR A 122 -25.89 -15.75 1.57
#